data_AF-A0A427DS88-F1
#
_entry.id   AF-A0A427DS88-F1
#
_cell.length_a   1.000
_cell.length_b   1.000
_cell.length_c   1.000
_cell.angle_alpha   90.00
_cell.angle_beta   90.00
_cell.angle_gamma   90.00
#
_symmetry.space_group_name_H-M   'P 1'
#
loop_
_entity.id
_entity.type
_entity.pdbx_description
1 polymer ?
#
loop_
_entity_poly.entity_id
_entity_poly.type
_entity_poly.pdbx_seq_one_letter_code
_entity_poly.pdbx_strand_id
1 'polypeptide(L)'
;MCFPRKPSLGRYSGTRAEWQCAYRAARVAAGQGLPANPAYSGLQWKAQLIVAYERPSLDPLACSVLGRLAAYRIIEEIVSD
;
A
#
# COMPACT_ATOMS: atom_id res chain seq x y z
N MET A 1 -1.37 -27.66 8.36
CA MET A 1 -1.72 -26.31 8.86
C MET A 1 -2.90 -26.44 9.80
N CYS A 2 -2.67 -26.22 11.11
CA CYS A 2 -3.54 -26.71 12.19
C CYS A 2 -4.25 -25.58 12.97
N PHE A 3 -4.54 -24.45 12.31
CA PHE A 3 -5.29 -23.36 12.94
C PHE A 3 -6.73 -23.37 12.44
N PRO A 4 -7.74 -23.42 13.33
CA PRO A 4 -9.14 -23.34 12.93
C PRO A 4 -9.37 -21.99 12.24
N ARG A 5 -9.85 -22.03 11.00
CA ARG A 5 -10.18 -20.83 10.23
C ARG A 5 -11.34 -20.11 10.93
N LYS A 6 -11.06 -18.99 11.59
CA LYS A 6 -12.11 -18.08 12.09
C LYS A 6 -12.95 -17.61 10.89
N PRO A 7 -14.28 -17.78 10.88
CA PRO A 7 -15.13 -17.44 9.74
C PRO A 7 -15.29 -15.93 9.48
N SER A 8 -14.53 -15.06 10.16
CA SER A 8 -14.61 -13.61 9.99
C SER A 8 -13.76 -13.06 8.84
N LEU A 9 -13.09 -13.90 8.05
CA LEU A 9 -12.30 -13.47 6.88
C LEU A 9 -13.14 -13.17 5.62
N GLY A 10 -14.46 -13.42 5.65
CA GLY A 10 -15.34 -13.38 4.47
C GLY A 10 -16.16 -12.10 4.28
N ARG A 11 -16.24 -11.21 5.26
CA ARG A 11 -16.86 -9.88 5.08
C ARG A 11 -15.83 -8.82 5.44
N TYR A 12 -15.56 -7.92 4.51
CA TYR A 12 -15.00 -6.63 4.87
C TYR A 12 -15.95 -6.07 5.93
N SER A 13 -15.51 -5.97 7.18
CA SER A 13 -16.28 -5.34 8.26
C SER A 13 -16.32 -3.81 8.08
N GLY A 14 -16.47 -3.39 6.83
CA GLY A 14 -16.46 -2.03 6.39
C GLY A 14 -16.74 -1.92 4.89
N THR A 15 -17.03 -0.70 4.48
CA THR A 15 -17.42 -0.37 3.12
C THR A 15 -16.23 -0.44 2.15
N ARG A 16 -16.52 -0.42 0.85
CA ARG A 16 -15.48 -0.30 -0.19
C ARG A 16 -14.62 0.95 0.00
N ALA A 17 -15.23 2.07 0.44
CA ALA A 17 -14.51 3.31 0.70
C ALA A 17 -13.53 3.16 1.87
N GLU A 18 -13.95 2.53 2.97
CA GLU A 18 -13.09 2.27 4.12
C GLU A 18 -11.91 1.36 3.77
N TRP A 19 -12.15 0.33 2.95
CA TRP A 19 -11.08 -0.51 2.42
C TRP A 19 -10.09 0.28 1.57
N GLN A 20 -10.58 1.13 0.66
CA GLN A 20 -9.72 1.95 -0.20
C GLN A 20 -8.87 2.94 0.61
N CYS A 21 -9.45 3.57 1.63
CA CYS A 21 -8.74 4.45 2.54
C CYS A 21 -7.65 3.69 3.32
N ALA A 22 -7.99 2.53 3.91
CA ALA A 22 -7.05 1.70 4.66
C ALA A 22 -5.91 1.17 3.79
N TYR A 23 -6.22 0.71 2.58
CA TYR A 23 -5.23 0.21 1.61
C TYR A 23 -4.30 1.33 1.14
N ARG A 24 -4.83 2.53 0.86
CA ARG A 24 -4.00 3.69 0.50
C ARG A 24 -3.06 4.09 1.63
N ALA A 25 -3.55 4.15 2.86
CA ALA A 25 -2.72 4.46 4.04
C ALA A 25 -1.61 3.42 4.24
N ALA A 26 -1.92 2.12 4.07
CA ALA A 26 -0.93 1.05 4.15
C ALA A 26 0.17 1.17 3.09
N ARG A 27 -0.18 1.52 1.83
CA ARG A 27 0.80 1.75 0.76
C ARG A 27 1.71 2.95 1.03
N VAL A 28 1.16 4.04 1.54
CA VAL A 28 1.97 5.22 1.93
C VAL A 28 2.95 4.85 3.05
N ALA A 29 2.50 4.13 4.08
CA ALA A 29 3.37 3.69 5.16
C ALA A 29 4.48 2.73 4.67
N ALA A 30 4.14 1.80 3.79
CA ALA A 30 5.11 0.89 3.17
C ALA A 30 6.12 1.65 2.29
N GLY A 31 5.68 2.66 1.53
CA GLY A 31 6.55 3.54 0.75
C GLY A 31 7.50 4.39 1.62
N GLN A 32 7.14 4.63 2.88
CA GLN A 32 8.01 5.24 3.89
C GLN A 32 8.94 4.23 4.59
N GLY A 33 8.87 2.94 4.24
CA GLY A 33 9.66 1.88 4.86
C GLY A 33 9.17 1.42 6.23
N LEU A 34 7.96 1.80 6.62
CA LEU A 34 7.40 1.40 7.92
C LEU A 34 6.89 -0.05 7.88
N PRO A 35 7.22 -0.89 8.88
CA PRO A 35 6.71 -2.25 8.97
C PRO A 35 5.22 -2.26 9.34
N ALA A 36 4.54 -3.38 9.04
CA ALA A 36 3.16 -3.59 9.47
C ALA A 36 3.08 -3.56 11.01
N ASN A 37 2.16 -2.77 11.55
CA ASN A 37 1.99 -2.56 12.97
C ASN A 37 0.90 -3.50 13.53
N PRO A 38 1.27 -4.47 14.39
CA PRO A 38 0.35 -5.47 14.94
C PRO A 38 -0.69 -4.89 15.92
N ALA A 39 -0.56 -3.62 16.32
CA ALA A 39 -1.57 -2.94 17.13
C ALA A 39 -2.84 -2.59 16.34
N TYR A 40 -2.75 -2.55 15.00
CA TYR A 40 -3.94 -2.35 14.18
C TYR A 40 -4.82 -3.60 14.17
N SER A 41 -6.11 -3.41 13.92
CA SER A 41 -7.09 -4.50 13.77
C SER A 41 -7.99 -4.27 12.55
N GLY A 42 -8.80 -5.27 12.21
CA GLY A 42 -9.79 -5.17 11.12
C GLY A 42 -9.17 -4.85 9.74
N LEU A 43 -9.76 -3.87 9.04
CA LEU A 43 -9.36 -3.50 7.67
C LEU A 43 -7.94 -2.93 7.60
N GLN A 44 -7.51 -2.14 8.59
CA GLN A 44 -6.18 -1.53 8.62
C GLN A 44 -5.08 -2.59 8.73
N TRP A 45 -5.25 -3.54 9.66
CA TRP A 45 -4.30 -4.64 9.82
C TRP A 45 -4.20 -5.50 8.56
N LYS A 46 -5.35 -5.86 7.98
CA LYS A 46 -5.41 -6.63 6.75
C LYS A 46 -4.76 -5.89 5.59
N ALA A 47 -5.00 -4.59 5.45
CA ALA A 47 -4.39 -3.76 4.41
C ALA A 47 -2.86 -3.73 4.54
N GLN A 48 -2.33 -3.53 5.74
CA GLN A 48 -0.89 -3.54 5.98
C GLN A 48 -0.25 -4.90 5.69
N LEU A 49 -0.89 -5.99 6.11
CA LEU A 49 -0.40 -7.34 5.79
C LEU A 49 -0.39 -7.58 4.28
N ILE A 50 -1.46 -7.21 3.57
CA ILE A 50 -1.49 -7.39 2.11
C ILE A 50 -0.35 -6.61 1.47
N VAL A 51 -0.22 -5.31 1.79
CA VAL A 51 0.84 -4.47 1.20
C VAL A 51 2.24 -4.96 1.55
N ALA A 52 2.47 -5.39 2.79
CA ALA A 52 3.80 -5.84 3.25
C ALA A 52 4.25 -7.16 2.59
N TYR A 53 3.30 -8.02 2.21
CA TYR A 53 3.57 -9.32 1.58
C TYR A 53 3.18 -9.36 0.09
N GLU A 54 2.76 -8.23 -0.49
CA GLU A 54 2.45 -8.13 -1.91
C GLU A 54 3.76 -8.29 -2.71
N ARG A 55 3.74 -9.14 -3.74
CA ARG A 55 4.91 -9.29 -4.61
C ARG A 55 5.25 -7.94 -5.24
N PRO A 56 6.54 -7.64 -5.47
CA PRO A 56 6.97 -6.33 -5.96
C PRO A 56 6.46 -6.13 -7.40
N SER A 57 5.25 -5.61 -7.52
CA SER A 57 4.86 -4.78 -8.65
C SER A 57 5.30 -3.37 -8.31
N LEU A 58 5.83 -2.65 -9.31
CA LEU A 58 6.15 -1.22 -9.18
C LEU A 58 4.87 -0.50 -8.73
N ASP A 59 4.82 -0.15 -7.44
CA ASP A 59 3.71 0.56 -6.85
C ASP A 59 3.63 1.96 -7.47
N PRO A 60 2.55 2.33 -8.17
CA PRO A 60 2.40 3.67 -8.73
C PRO A 60 2.41 4.79 -7.67
N LEU A 61 2.14 4.45 -6.41
CA LEU A 61 2.20 5.33 -5.25
C LEU A 61 3.56 5.29 -4.52
N ALA A 62 4.46 4.35 -4.83
CA ALA A 62 5.81 4.36 -4.26
C ALA A 62 6.61 5.55 -4.79
N CYS A 63 6.35 5.98 -6.03
CA CYS A 63 6.92 7.21 -6.57
C CYS A 63 6.07 8.41 -6.15
N SER A 64 6.62 9.26 -5.28
CA SER A 64 5.97 10.52 -4.92
C SER A 64 5.68 11.37 -6.17
N VAL A 65 4.63 12.20 -6.14
CA VAL A 65 4.31 13.12 -7.24
C VAL A 65 5.51 14.01 -7.56
N LEU A 66 6.20 14.50 -6.52
CA LEU A 66 7.42 15.30 -6.66
C LEU A 66 8.55 14.52 -7.32
N GLY A 67 8.76 13.26 -6.94
CA GLY A 67 9.77 12.40 -7.57
C GLY A 67 9.48 12.15 -9.05
N ARG A 68 8.21 11.94 -9.41
CA ARG A 68 7.80 11.81 -10.81
C ARG A 68 8.03 13.11 -11.59
N LEU A 69 7.66 14.25 -11.02
CA LEU A 69 7.82 15.56 -11.67
C LEU A 69 9.31 15.92 -11.85
N ALA A 70 10.15 15.61 -10.86
CA ALA A 70 11.59 15.77 -10.97
C ALA A 70 12.19 14.85 -12.06
N ALA A 71 11.76 13.59 -12.12
CA ALA A 71 12.17 12.66 -13.17
C ALA A 71 11.77 13.16 -14.57
N TYR A 72 10.54 13.67 -14.73
CA TYR A 72 10.09 14.25 -16.00
C TYR A 72 10.97 15.43 -16.44
N ARG A 73 11.33 16.33 -15.51
CA ARG A 73 12.22 17.46 -15.82
C ARG A 73 13.60 17.01 -16.31
N ILE A 74 14.19 16.02 -15.64
CA ILE A 74 15.51 15.47 -16.04
C ILE A 74 15.42 14.84 -17.43
N ILE A 75 14.35 14.10 -17.71
CA ILE A 75 14.14 13.49 -19.04
C ILE A 75 13.98 14.58 -20.11
N GLU A 76 13.19 15.63 -19.85
CA GLU A 76 13.03 16.76 -20.77
C GLU A 76 14.36 17.46 -21.04
N GLU A 77 15.20 17.64 -20.03
CA GLU A 77 16.55 18.24 -20.16
C GLU A 77 17.45 17.39 -21.06
N ILE A 78 17.50 16.06 -20.85
CA ILE A 78 18.32 15.13 -21.65
C ILE A 78 17.86 15.05 -23.12
N VAL A 79 16.56 15.12 -23.38
CA VAL A 79 16.01 14.98 -24.73
C VAL A 79 16.08 16.29 -25.54
N SER A 80 16.21 17.43 -24.85
CA SER A 80 16.24 18.75 -25.49
C SER A 80 17.66 19.23 -25.86
N ASP A 81 18.71 18.49 -25.47
CA ASP A 81 20.10 18.64 -25.92
C ASP A 81 20.39 17.81 -27.19
#